data_AF-A0A538H5T3-F1
#
_entry.id   AF-A0A538H5T3-F1
#
_cell.length_a   1.000
_cell.length_b   1.000
_cell.length_c   1.000
_cell.angle_alpha   90.00
_cell.angle_beta   90.00
_cell.angle_gamma   90.00
#
_symmetry.space_group_name_H-M   'P 1'
#
loop_
_entity.id
_entity.type
_entity.pdbx_description
1 polymer ?
#
loop_
_entity_poly.entity_id
_entity_poly.type
_entity_poly.pdbx_seq_one_letter_code
_entity_poly.pdbx_strand_id
1 'polypeptide(L)' 'MTFSEWFELLRTHWRKEEGQTMAEYGVVLAVITIGAVAVFTALSGGISGALNRVIGLLPK' A
#
# COMPACT_ATOMS: atom_id res chain seq x y z
N MET A 1 9.56 41.02 13.62
CA MET A 1 8.68 39.86 13.83
C MET A 1 7.47 40.29 14.62
N THR A 2 6.39 40.55 13.90
CA THR A 2 5.14 41.08 14.45
C THR A 2 4.35 39.93 15.09
N PHE A 3 3.58 40.18 16.16
CA PHE A 3 2.85 39.15 16.90
C PHE A 3 1.92 38.30 16.00
N SER A 4 1.41 38.91 14.93
CA SER A 4 0.59 38.28 13.89
C SER A 4 1.36 37.26 13.04
N GLU A 5 2.64 37.51 12.77
CA GLU A 5 3.50 36.61 11.97
C GLU A 5 3.79 35.32 12.75
N TRP A 6 3.92 35.41 14.08
CA TRP A 6 4.17 34.26 14.95
C TRP A 6 2.96 33.30 14.97
N PHE A 7 1.74 33.84 14.97
CA PHE A 7 0.51 33.07 14.87
C PHE A 7 0.31 32.44 13.48
N GLU A 8 0.66 33.15 12.41
CA GLU A 8 0.62 32.62 11.04
C GLU A 8 1.59 31.45 10.84
N LEU A 9 2.82 31.55 11.38
CA LEU A 9 3.83 30.50 11.32
C LEU A 9 3.37 29.25 12.08
N LEU A 10 2.87 29.40 13.31
CA LEU A 10 2.31 28.27 14.06
C LEU A 10 1.19 27.57 13.29
N ARG A 11 0.27 28.33 12.69
CA ARG A 11 -0.84 27.78 11.90
C ARG A 11 -0.37 27.06 10.63
N THR A 12 0.67 27.56 9.96
CA THR A 12 1.23 26.93 8.75
C THR A 12 2.02 25.68 9.05
N HIS A 13 2.73 25.62 10.19
CA HIS A 13 3.46 24.43 10.63
C HIS A 13 2.52 23.32 11.09
N TRP A 14 1.46 23.64 11.84
CA TRP A 14 0.48 22.65 12.31
C TRP A 14 -0.22 21.91 11.16
N ARG A 15 -0.63 22.62 10.11
CA ARG A 15 -1.33 22.04 8.95
C ARG A 15 -0.42 21.16 8.08
N LYS A 16 0.90 21.31 8.17
CA LYS A 16 1.86 20.46 7.43
C LYS A 16 1.98 19.07 8.04
N GLU A 17 1.94 18.94 9.37
CA GLU A 17 2.14 17.65 10.04
C GLU A 17 0.97 16.68 9.81
N GLU A 18 -0.27 17.16 9.81
CA GLU A 18 -1.47 16.34 9.53
C GLU A 18 -1.51 15.84 8.08
N GLY A 19 -1.13 16.68 7.11
CA GLY A 19 -1.10 16.31 5.68
C GLY A 19 0.07 15.41 5.31
N GLN A 20 1.23 15.60 5.92
CA GLN A 20 2.43 14.78 5.67
C GLN A 20 2.27 13.37 6.26
N THR A 21 1.72 13.25 7.47
CA THR A 21 1.50 11.95 8.12
C THR A 21 0.49 11.09 7.34
N MET A 22 -0.58 11.68 6.81
CA MET A 22 -1.55 10.97 5.98
C MET A 22 -0.94 10.51 4.63
N ALA A 23 0.03 11.26 4.09
CA ALA A 23 0.76 10.86 2.90
C ALA A 23 1.69 9.67 3.17
N GLU A 24 2.36 9.64 4.32
CA GLU A 24 3.22 8.51 4.73
C GLU A 24 2.41 7.21 4.85
N TYR A 25 1.26 7.25 5.53
CA TYR A 25 0.35 6.09 5.59
C TYR A 25 -0.18 5.68 4.22
N GLY A 26 -0.53 6.65 3.36
CA GLY A 26 -0.99 6.38 2.00
C GLY A 26 0.06 5.66 1.14
N VAL A 27 1.33 6.08 1.24
CA VAL A 27 2.44 5.44 0.53
C VAL A 27 2.67 4.01 1.04
N VAL A 28 2.69 3.80 2.35
CA VAL A 28 2.85 2.47 2.94
C VAL A 28 1.71 1.54 2.50
N LEU A 29 0.46 2.03 2.52
CA LEU A 29 -0.69 1.26 2.06
C LEU A 29 -0.59 0.90 0.57
N ALA A 30 -0.13 1.82 -0.28
CA ALA A 30 0.06 1.56 -1.70
C ALA A 30 1.12 0.47 -1.95
N VAL A 31 2.25 0.51 -1.24
CA VAL A 31 3.30 -0.51 -1.33
C VAL A 31 2.78 -1.89 -0.88
N ILE A 32 2.08 -1.95 0.25
CA ILE A 32 1.46 -3.18 0.75
C ILE A 32 0.45 -3.73 -0.25
N THR A 33 -0.38 -2.85 -0.84
CA THR A 33 -1.40 -3.26 -1.81
C THR A 33 -0.77 -3.91 -3.05
N ILE A 34 0.29 -3.30 -3.60
CA ILE A 34 1.02 -3.87 -4.74
C ILE A 34 1.63 -5.23 -4.37
N GLY A 35 2.26 -5.32 -3.19
CA GLY A 35 2.83 -6.57 -2.69
C GLY A 35 1.79 -7.67 -2.51
N ALA A 36 0.63 -7.34 -1.93
CA ALA A 36 -0.47 -8.29 -1.73
C ALA A 36 -1.00 -8.82 -3.07
N VAL A 37 -1.24 -7.95 -4.05
CA VAL A 37 -1.68 -8.35 -5.39
C VAL A 37 -0.66 -9.31 -6.03
N ALA A 38 0.63 -8.97 -6.00
CA ALA A 38 1.68 -9.82 -6.57
C ALA A 38 1.73 -11.21 -5.91
N VAL A 39 1.65 -11.28 -4.58
CA VAL A 39 1.66 -12.55 -3.83
C VAL A 39 0.43 -13.39 -4.16
N PHE A 40 -0.77 -12.80 -4.18
CA PHE A 40 -1.99 -13.55 -4.50
C PHE A 40 -2.02 -14.04 -5.93
N THR A 41 -1.53 -13.25 -6.89
CA THR A 41 -1.40 -13.68 -8.29
C THR A 41 -0.42 -14.86 -8.42
N ALA A 42 0.76 -14.78 -7.78
CA ALA A 42 1.74 -15.86 -7.80
C ALA A 42 1.19 -17.14 -7.15
N LEU A 43 0.51 -17.01 -6.00
CA LEU A 43 -0.13 -18.12 -5.30
C LEU A 43 -1.21 -18.79 -6.17
N SER A 44 -2.08 -17.99 -6.79
CA SER A 44 -3.11 -18.50 -7.70
C SER A 44 -2.50 -19.29 -8.86
N GLY A 45 -1.45 -18.77 -9.49
CA GLY A 45 -0.72 -19.47 -10.54
C GLY A 45 -0.11 -20.79 -10.06
N GLY A 46 0.49 -20.80 -8.87
CA GLY A 46 1.05 -22.02 -8.25
C GLY A 46 -0.02 -23.09 -8.00
N ILE A 47 -1.17 -22.70 -7.44
CA ILE A 47 -2.31 -23.60 -7.20
C ILE A 47 -2.84 -24.18 -8.51
N SER A 48 -3.12 -23.33 -9.50
CA SER A 48 -3.58 -23.79 -10.82
C SER A 48 -2.59 -24.74 -11.48
N GLY A 49 -1.29 -24.46 -11.37
CA GLY A 49 -0.23 -25.35 -11.87
C GLY A 49 -0.25 -26.71 -11.18
N ALA A 50 -0.40 -26.75 -9.86
CA ALA A 50 -0.49 -27.99 -9.10
C ALA A 50 -1.74 -28.81 -9.48
N LEU A 51 -2.90 -28.16 -9.61
CA LEU A 51 -4.14 -28.82 -10.04
C LEU A 51 -4.02 -29.40 -11.45
N ASN A 52 -3.45 -28.65 -12.40
CA ASN A 52 -3.25 -29.11 -13.76
C ASN A 52 -2.33 -30.33 -13.83
N ARG A 53 -1.32 -30.43 -12.97
CA ARG A 53 -0.47 -31.63 -12.85
C ARG A 53 -1.28 -32.84 -12.42
N VAL A 54 -2.14 -32.69 -11.41
CA VAL A 54 -3.00 -33.79 -10.94
C VAL A 54 -4.00 -34.20 -12.01
N ILE A 55 -4.63 -33.23 -12.69
CA ILE A 55 -5.55 -33.50 -13.81
C ILE A 55 -4.85 -34.28 -14.93
N GLY A 56 -3.59 -33.94 -15.24
CA GLY A 56 -2.81 -34.65 -16.25
C GLY A 56 -2.49 -36.12 -15.90
N LEU A 57 -2.57 -36.50 -14.62
CA LEU A 57 -2.38 -37.87 -14.16
C LEU A 57 -3.68 -38.70 -14.16
N LEU A 58 -4.84 -38.07 -14.32
CA LEU A 58 -6.11 -38.78 -14.36
C LEU A 58 -6.28 -39.49 -15.72
N PRO A 59 -6.54 -40.81 -15.73
CA PRO A 59 -6.90 -41.51 -16.95
C PRO A 59 -8.24 -40.99 -17.49
N LYS A 60 -8.40 -41.00 -18.81
CA LYS A 60 -9.63 -40.57 -19.50
C LYS A 60 -10.77 -41.57 -19.30
#